data_AF-A0A0M3BLV5-F1
#
_entry.id   AF-A0A0M3BLV5-F1
#
_cell.length_a   1.000
_cell.length_b   1.000
_cell.length_c   1.000
_cell.angle_alpha   90.00
_cell.angle_beta   90.00
_cell.angle_gamma   90.00
#
_symmetry.space_group_name_H-M   'P 1'
#
loop_
_entity.id
_entity.type
_entity.pdbx_description
1 polymer ?
#
loop_
_entity_poly.entity_id
_entity_poly.type
_entity_poly.pdbx_seq_one_letter_code
_entity_poly.pdbx_strand_id
1 'polypeptide(L)'
;MSDDKHPILVFGATGRQGGSVAKALLKAQWPVRAFVLDPTKPASIALRHAGVELVRGSFEDTDTIRAAMKDTYGVFSVLPGNLTAEEEERYGTSIADLAVQSGVAHLIYSSGASVGDELTGVARFDAKPRIEAYIRQLPVTATIVRPMIFMEMLVRPGFRLDEGRLFSLIRPDHSIQLTAVEDIGKFVASIFADAARFGGVTLKIASDRVTGHELGAIFSEVAGRPIAYARFPDEVLAANADLAHMAKSLEDGPLAERVDLNAMREINPELLSFHAWLAGTGRKALDEALDMAARGAS
;
A
#
# COMPACT_ATOMS: atom_id res chain seq x y z
N MET A 1 31.72 -12.17 -11.18
CA MET A 1 31.18 -10.85 -11.57
C MET A 1 30.64 -10.27 -10.29
N SER A 2 31.23 -9.20 -9.75
CA SER A 2 30.85 -8.70 -8.42
C SER A 2 29.40 -8.27 -8.42
N ASP A 3 28.69 -8.76 -7.42
CA ASP A 3 27.27 -8.61 -7.16
C ASP A 3 27.01 -7.24 -6.51
N ASP A 4 27.47 -6.14 -7.14
CA ASP A 4 27.54 -4.78 -6.53
C ASP A 4 26.17 -4.07 -6.49
N LYS A 5 25.09 -4.80 -6.19
CA LYS A 5 23.83 -4.18 -5.83
C LYS A 5 23.97 -3.62 -4.41
N HIS A 6 24.00 -2.30 -4.30
CA HIS A 6 23.91 -1.63 -3.01
C HIS A 6 22.50 -1.83 -2.43
N PRO A 7 22.37 -1.90 -1.08
CA PRO A 7 21.11 -2.19 -0.44
C PRO A 7 20.00 -1.18 -0.76
N ILE A 8 18.76 -1.66 -0.69
CA ILE A 8 17.56 -0.81 -0.62
C ILE A 8 17.15 -0.68 0.85
N LEU A 9 17.04 0.55 1.33
CA LEU A 9 16.49 0.84 2.65
C LEU A 9 14.96 0.90 2.59
N VAL A 10 14.29 0.10 3.41
CA VAL A 10 12.84 -0.01 3.47
C VAL A 10 12.35 0.50 4.83
N PHE A 11 11.63 1.62 4.80
CA PHE A 11 10.82 2.07 5.94
C PHE A 11 9.50 1.30 5.97
N GLY A 12 8.97 1.07 7.18
CA GLY A 12 7.71 0.34 7.35
C GLY A 12 7.78 -1.13 6.95
N ALA A 13 8.97 -1.74 6.94
CA ALA A 13 9.23 -3.12 6.53
C ALA A 13 8.45 -4.17 7.36
N THR A 14 8.08 -3.84 8.59
CA THR A 14 7.25 -4.71 9.46
C THR A 14 5.75 -4.55 9.21
N GLY A 15 5.35 -3.56 8.41
CA GLY A 15 3.99 -3.33 7.97
C GLY A 15 3.64 -4.07 6.68
N ARG A 16 2.40 -3.87 6.21
CA ARG A 16 1.85 -4.54 5.02
C ARG A 16 2.66 -4.24 3.74
N GLN A 17 2.76 -2.95 3.41
CA GLN A 17 3.43 -2.51 2.17
C GLN A 17 4.94 -2.77 2.24
N GLY A 18 5.63 -2.25 3.26
CA GLY A 18 7.08 -2.41 3.38
C GLY A 18 7.50 -3.88 3.51
N GLY A 19 6.72 -4.73 4.17
CA GLY A 19 7.01 -6.17 4.25
C GLY A 19 6.89 -6.87 2.89
N SER A 20 5.86 -6.51 2.10
CA SER A 20 5.74 -6.99 0.71
C SER A 20 6.92 -6.52 -0.14
N VAL A 21 7.31 -5.24 -0.03
CA VAL A 21 8.48 -4.66 -0.73
C VAL A 21 9.76 -5.38 -0.36
N ALA A 22 10.04 -5.57 0.94
CA ALA A 22 11.23 -6.29 1.39
C ALA A 22 11.28 -7.72 0.81
N LYS A 23 10.15 -8.45 0.84
CA LYS A 23 10.06 -9.80 0.27
C LYS A 23 10.32 -9.82 -1.24
N ALA A 24 9.73 -8.88 -1.99
CA ALA A 24 9.89 -8.79 -3.43
C ALA A 24 11.32 -8.40 -3.83
N LEU A 25 11.95 -7.47 -3.11
CA LEU A 25 13.34 -7.08 -3.31
C LEU A 25 14.30 -8.25 -3.08
N LEU A 26 14.11 -9.03 -2.01
CA LEU A 26 14.88 -10.26 -1.77
C LEU A 26 14.70 -11.27 -2.90
N LYS A 27 13.46 -11.50 -3.38
CA LYS A 27 13.20 -12.37 -4.56
C LYS A 27 13.97 -11.89 -5.79
N ALA A 28 14.06 -10.57 -5.99
CA ALA A 28 14.81 -9.92 -7.06
C ALA A 28 16.33 -9.77 -6.78
N GLN A 29 16.84 -10.43 -5.74
CA GLN A 29 18.26 -10.46 -5.37
C GLN A 29 18.83 -9.06 -5.08
N TRP A 30 18.02 -8.16 -4.52
CA TRP A 30 18.52 -6.91 -3.92
C TRP A 30 18.86 -7.16 -2.46
N PRO A 31 20.02 -6.68 -1.97
CA PRO A 31 20.23 -6.59 -0.53
C PRO A 31 19.21 -5.63 0.08
N VAL A 32 18.64 -5.99 1.22
CA VAL A 32 17.57 -5.21 1.87
C VAL A 32 18.01 -4.82 3.26
N ARG A 33 17.85 -3.54 3.57
CA ARG A 33 17.98 -2.97 4.91
C ARG A 33 16.60 -2.50 5.37
N ALA A 34 16.17 -2.87 6.55
CA ALA A 34 14.89 -2.47 7.12
C ALA A 34 15.10 -1.55 8.32
N PHE A 35 14.47 -0.37 8.28
CA PHE A 35 14.42 0.54 9.42
C PHE A 35 13.24 0.16 10.32
N VAL A 36 13.53 -0.28 11.55
CA VAL A 36 12.54 -0.84 12.46
C VAL A 36 12.60 -0.19 13.83
N LEU A 37 11.43 0.03 14.45
CA LEU A 37 11.35 0.59 15.80
C LEU A 37 11.88 -0.40 16.86
N ASP A 38 11.50 -1.67 16.74
CA ASP A 38 11.85 -2.73 17.68
C ASP A 38 12.33 -3.98 16.93
N PRO A 39 13.64 -4.31 16.97
CA PRO A 39 14.20 -5.47 16.28
C PRO A 39 13.86 -6.81 16.96
N THR A 40 13.22 -6.78 18.13
CA THR A 40 12.85 -7.98 18.90
C THR A 40 11.42 -8.46 18.64
N LYS A 41 10.60 -7.67 17.95
CA LYS A 41 9.23 -8.07 17.60
C LYS A 41 9.23 -9.22 16.58
N PRO A 42 8.19 -10.09 16.58
CA PRO A 42 8.09 -11.22 15.66
C PRO A 42 8.27 -10.85 14.18
N ALA A 43 7.68 -9.74 13.73
CA ALA A 43 7.82 -9.26 12.35
C ALA A 43 9.27 -8.88 12.00
N SER A 44 9.97 -8.19 12.89
CA SER A 44 11.38 -7.83 12.70
C SER A 44 12.28 -9.07 12.70
N ILE A 45 12.02 -10.02 13.61
CA ILE A 45 12.72 -11.30 13.66
C ILE A 45 12.54 -12.08 12.35
N ALA A 46 11.33 -12.12 11.81
CA ALA A 46 11.04 -12.77 10.53
C ALA A 46 11.81 -12.13 9.37
N LEU A 47 11.90 -10.80 9.31
CA LEU A 47 12.73 -10.09 8.32
C LEU A 47 14.21 -10.49 8.43
N ARG A 48 14.76 -10.51 9.64
CA ARG A 48 16.15 -10.93 9.87
C ARG A 48 16.41 -12.36 9.41
N HIS A 49 15.49 -13.29 9.72
CA HIS A 49 15.60 -14.68 9.24
C HIS A 49 15.49 -14.81 7.73
N ALA A 50 14.80 -13.88 7.06
CA ALA A 50 14.74 -13.80 5.60
C ALA A 50 16.00 -13.17 4.96
N GLY A 51 16.99 -12.77 5.76
CA GLY A 51 18.24 -12.18 5.27
C GLY A 51 18.24 -10.65 5.17
N VAL A 52 17.25 -9.97 5.78
CA VAL A 52 17.20 -8.50 5.83
C VAL A 52 18.11 -7.97 6.94
N GLU A 53 18.93 -6.97 6.62
CA GLU A 53 19.69 -6.20 7.60
C GLU A 53 18.73 -5.31 8.40
N LEU A 54 18.72 -5.40 9.72
CA LEU A 54 17.88 -4.55 10.57
C LEU A 54 18.66 -3.36 11.11
N VAL A 55 18.13 -2.16 10.91
CA VAL A 55 18.58 -0.95 11.60
C VAL A 55 17.49 -0.51 12.57
N ARG A 56 17.84 -0.42 13.86
CA ARG A 56 16.92 0.05 14.89
C ARG A 56 16.92 1.57 14.93
N GLY A 57 15.74 2.18 14.88
CA GLY A 57 15.56 3.61 15.12
C GLY A 57 14.10 4.05 15.03
N SER A 58 13.85 5.29 15.41
CA SER A 58 12.57 5.99 15.24
C SER A 58 12.67 7.05 14.15
N PHE A 59 11.53 7.59 13.71
CA PHE A 59 11.50 8.67 12.71
C PHE A 59 12.11 9.99 13.21
N GLU A 60 12.28 10.14 14.53
CA GLU A 60 12.94 11.31 15.15
C GLU A 60 14.47 11.19 15.12
N ASP A 61 15.01 9.98 14.94
CA ASP A 61 16.45 9.71 15.03
C ASP A 61 17.15 9.99 13.68
N THR A 62 17.21 11.26 13.28
CA THR A 62 17.73 11.69 11.96
C THR A 62 19.15 11.22 11.68
N ASP A 63 20.04 11.18 12.68
CA ASP A 63 21.40 10.64 12.55
C ASP A 63 21.39 9.13 12.28
N THR A 64 20.48 8.39 12.90
CA THR A 64 20.32 6.95 12.67
C THR A 64 19.75 6.69 11.28
N ILE A 65 18.81 7.51 10.83
CA ILE A 65 18.28 7.45 9.45
C ILE A 65 19.40 7.71 8.44
N ARG A 66 20.22 8.75 8.66
CA ARG A 66 21.38 9.06 7.80
C ARG A 66 22.37 7.90 7.75
N ALA A 67 22.68 7.31 8.90
CA ALA A 67 23.53 6.12 8.97
C ALA A 67 22.91 4.93 8.22
N ALA A 68 21.59 4.75 8.31
CA ALA A 68 20.86 3.70 7.61
C ALA A 68 20.82 3.90 6.08
N MET A 69 20.90 5.14 5.59
CA MET A 69 20.95 5.47 4.15
C MET A 69 22.36 5.42 3.57
N LYS A 70 23.39 5.30 4.40
CA LYS A 70 24.76 5.18 3.94
C LYS A 70 24.92 3.91 3.09
N ASP A 71 25.56 4.08 1.93
CA ASP A 71 25.87 3.02 0.97
C ASP A 71 24.60 2.31 0.43
N THR A 72 23.43 2.95 0.47
CA THR A 72 22.20 2.42 -0.13
C THR A 72 22.02 2.93 -1.57
N TYR A 73 21.56 2.07 -2.49
CA TYR A 73 21.16 2.52 -3.83
C TYR A 73 19.85 3.30 -3.78
N GLY A 74 18.86 2.78 -3.04
CA GLY A 74 17.51 3.30 -3.06
C GLY A 74 16.84 3.27 -1.69
N VAL A 75 15.79 4.07 -1.55
CA VAL A 75 14.95 4.14 -0.36
C VAL A 75 13.50 3.89 -0.76
N PHE A 76 12.83 2.95 -0.10
CA PHE A 76 11.37 2.85 -0.11
C PHE A 76 10.80 3.48 1.17
N SER A 77 10.01 4.53 1.02
CA SER A 77 9.38 5.26 2.12
C SER A 77 7.87 5.03 2.14
N VAL A 78 7.38 4.44 3.24
CA VAL A 78 5.96 4.38 3.59
C VAL A 78 5.80 4.70 5.06
N LEU A 79 4.83 5.54 5.39
CA LEU A 79 4.59 6.01 6.76
C LEU A 79 3.40 5.28 7.41
N PRO A 80 3.44 5.06 8.74
CA PRO A 80 2.32 4.46 9.47
C PRO A 80 1.04 5.29 9.35
N GLY A 81 -0.09 4.62 9.11
CA GLY A 81 -1.39 5.30 8.98
C GLY A 81 -2.02 5.82 10.27
N ASN A 82 -1.36 5.63 11.42
CA ASN A 82 -1.82 6.12 12.73
C ASN A 82 -1.10 7.41 13.17
N LEU A 83 -0.22 7.96 12.33
CA LEU A 83 0.39 9.26 12.55
C LEU A 83 -0.65 10.38 12.41
N THR A 84 -0.44 11.48 13.12
CA THR A 84 -1.11 12.74 12.79
C THR A 84 -0.67 13.24 11.42
N ALA A 85 -1.48 14.11 10.80
CA ALA A 85 -1.12 14.72 9.52
C ALA A 85 0.21 15.48 9.56
N GLU A 86 0.46 16.19 10.67
CA GLU A 86 1.69 16.94 10.90
C GLU A 86 2.91 16.03 11.05
N GLU A 87 2.78 14.94 11.82
CA GLU A 87 3.85 13.94 11.93
C GLU A 87 4.12 13.25 10.59
N GLU A 88 3.07 12.89 9.85
CA GLU A 88 3.23 12.28 8.53
C GLU A 88 4.00 13.19 7.58
N GLU A 89 3.59 14.46 7.46
CA GLU A 89 4.28 15.44 6.63
C GLU A 89 5.74 15.65 7.07
N ARG A 90 5.95 15.85 8.38
CA ARG A 90 7.28 16.08 8.96
C ARG A 90 8.23 14.91 8.74
N TYR A 91 7.79 13.67 9.01
CA TYR A 91 8.64 12.50 8.80
C TYR A 91 8.85 12.20 7.31
N GLY A 92 7.83 12.37 6.48
CA GLY A 92 7.93 12.12 5.04
C GLY A 92 8.94 13.04 4.36
N THR A 93 8.86 14.34 4.66
CA THR A 93 9.80 15.34 4.17
C THR A 93 11.22 15.15 4.72
N SER A 94 11.35 14.87 6.02
CA SER A 94 12.65 14.57 6.66
C SER A 94 13.36 13.36 6.02
N ILE A 95 12.64 12.26 5.76
CA ILE A 95 13.20 11.09 5.07
C ILE A 95 13.67 11.46 3.66
N ALA A 96 12.91 12.28 2.93
CA ALA A 96 13.28 12.72 1.59
C ALA A 96 14.54 13.60 1.58
N ASP A 97 14.65 14.54 2.52
CA ASP A 97 15.85 15.36 2.73
C ASP A 97 17.07 14.50 3.06
N LEU A 98 16.92 13.54 3.96
CA LEU A 98 18.01 12.65 4.36
C LEU A 98 18.45 11.75 3.21
N ALA A 99 17.53 11.38 2.30
CA ALA A 99 17.86 10.63 1.10
C ALA A 99 18.73 11.46 0.15
N VAL A 100 18.39 12.74 -0.06
CA VAL A 100 19.22 13.69 -0.84
C VAL A 100 20.59 13.85 -0.20
N GLN A 101 20.64 14.13 1.10
CA GLN A 101 21.89 14.39 1.82
C GLN A 101 22.81 13.16 1.88
N SER A 102 22.23 11.96 1.83
CA SER A 102 22.97 10.69 1.82
C SER A 102 23.35 10.22 0.42
N GLY A 103 22.96 10.94 -0.64
CA GLY A 103 23.27 10.60 -2.02
C GLY A 103 22.52 9.37 -2.54
N VAL A 104 21.31 9.11 -2.04
CA VAL A 104 20.44 8.03 -2.52
C VAL A 104 20.14 8.24 -4.00
N ALA A 105 20.31 7.21 -4.82
CA ALA A 105 20.13 7.32 -6.26
C ALA A 105 18.65 7.33 -6.66
N HIS A 106 17.80 6.58 -5.95
CA HIS A 106 16.36 6.48 -6.25
C HIS A 106 15.49 6.41 -4.98
N LEU A 107 14.62 7.40 -4.79
CA LEU A 107 13.61 7.43 -3.73
C LEU A 107 12.25 6.98 -4.27
N ILE A 108 11.68 5.92 -3.72
CA ILE A 108 10.29 5.52 -4.00
C ILE A 108 9.44 5.85 -2.78
N TYR A 109 8.45 6.73 -2.96
CA TYR A 109 7.50 7.10 -1.91
C TYR A 109 6.14 6.45 -2.17
N SER A 110 5.64 5.72 -1.18
CA SER A 110 4.26 5.21 -1.19
C SER A 110 3.32 6.25 -0.61
N SER A 111 2.59 6.91 -1.50
CA SER A 111 1.43 7.74 -1.19
C SER A 111 0.17 6.86 -1.10
N GLY A 112 -0.98 7.35 -1.58
CA GLY A 112 -2.22 6.59 -1.73
C GLY A 112 -3.10 7.21 -2.82
N ALA A 113 -3.84 6.38 -3.58
CA ALA A 113 -4.62 6.88 -4.71
C ALA A 113 -5.85 7.71 -4.33
N SER A 114 -6.21 7.75 -3.03
CA SER A 114 -7.26 8.65 -2.53
C SER A 114 -6.86 10.12 -2.59
N VAL A 115 -5.57 10.41 -2.77
CA VAL A 115 -5.06 11.76 -2.89
C VAL A 115 -5.31 12.29 -4.30
N GLY A 116 -5.78 13.52 -4.39
CA GLY A 116 -5.82 14.27 -5.65
C GLY A 116 -4.54 15.09 -5.83
N ASP A 117 -4.43 15.76 -6.98
CA ASP A 117 -3.36 16.73 -7.23
C ASP A 117 -3.68 18.11 -6.65
N GLU A 118 -4.92 18.31 -6.18
CA GLU A 118 -5.38 19.51 -5.48
C GLU A 118 -5.51 19.25 -3.98
N LEU A 119 -5.10 20.23 -3.17
CA LEU A 119 -5.26 20.19 -1.73
C LEU A 119 -6.72 20.42 -1.34
N THR A 120 -7.22 19.60 -0.43
CA THR A 120 -8.61 19.61 0.04
C THR A 120 -8.86 20.64 1.14
N GLY A 121 -7.80 21.17 1.76
CA GLY A 121 -7.87 22.01 2.96
C GLY A 121 -8.03 21.22 4.26
N VAL A 122 -8.14 19.89 4.18
CA VAL A 122 -8.26 19.00 5.33
C VAL A 122 -6.93 18.29 5.57
N ALA A 123 -6.27 18.63 6.68
CA ALA A 123 -4.88 18.22 6.96
C ALA A 123 -4.59 16.73 6.72
N ARG A 124 -5.46 15.83 7.22
CA ARG A 124 -5.28 14.37 7.06
C ARG A 124 -5.31 13.86 5.62
N PHE A 125 -5.95 14.60 4.70
CA PHE A 125 -6.01 14.25 3.28
C PHE A 125 -4.89 14.93 2.48
N ASP A 126 -4.34 16.02 3.02
CA ASP A 126 -3.35 16.85 2.35
C ASP A 126 -1.90 16.49 2.71
N ALA A 127 -1.65 15.73 3.79
CA ALA A 127 -0.30 15.36 4.22
C ALA A 127 0.51 14.66 3.11
N LYS A 128 -0.07 13.63 2.47
CA LYS A 128 0.58 12.91 1.37
C LYS A 128 0.80 13.79 0.12
N PRO A 129 -0.19 14.53 -0.40
CA PRO A 129 0.03 15.54 -1.45
C PRO A 129 1.17 16.52 -1.15
N ARG A 130 1.28 16.99 0.10
CA ARG A 130 2.36 17.90 0.52
C ARG A 130 3.73 17.22 0.46
N ILE A 131 3.84 15.99 0.95
CA ILE A 131 5.07 15.20 0.83
C ILE A 131 5.43 14.96 -0.64
N GLU A 132 4.45 14.59 -1.47
CA GLU A 132 4.68 14.39 -2.90
C GLU A 132 5.18 15.68 -3.59
N ALA A 133 4.53 16.81 -3.33
CA ALA A 133 4.91 18.10 -3.89
C ALA A 133 6.31 18.54 -3.42
N TYR A 134 6.66 18.21 -2.18
CA TYR A 134 7.99 18.44 -1.63
C TYR A 134 9.05 17.58 -2.31
N ILE A 135 8.82 16.26 -2.42
CA ILE A 135 9.74 15.31 -3.07
C ILE A 135 10.05 15.73 -4.51
N ARG A 136 9.05 16.22 -5.26
CA ARG A 136 9.23 16.69 -6.65
C ARG A 136 10.18 17.88 -6.78
N GLN A 137 10.43 18.63 -5.71
CA GLN A 137 11.34 19.79 -5.71
C GLN A 137 12.78 19.40 -5.36
N LEU A 138 12.99 18.19 -4.86
CA LEU A 138 14.30 17.74 -4.39
C LEU A 138 15.19 17.26 -5.55
N PRO A 139 16.52 17.44 -5.45
CA PRO A 139 17.47 16.97 -6.46
C PRO A 139 17.77 15.47 -6.30
N VAL A 140 16.73 14.63 -6.30
CA VAL A 140 16.82 13.17 -6.25
C VAL A 140 15.87 12.54 -7.27
N THR A 141 16.30 11.46 -7.92
CA THR A 141 15.38 10.68 -8.76
C THR A 141 14.31 10.08 -7.86
N ALA A 142 13.06 10.48 -8.04
CA ALA A 142 11.96 9.99 -7.21
C ALA A 142 10.85 9.35 -8.05
N THR A 143 10.26 8.28 -7.53
CA THR A 143 9.00 7.72 -8.05
C THR A 143 7.95 7.77 -6.95
N ILE A 144 6.77 8.27 -7.28
CA ILE A 144 5.64 8.27 -6.34
C ILE A 144 4.71 7.15 -6.77
N VAL A 145 4.43 6.23 -5.86
CA VAL A 145 3.46 5.15 -6.06
C VAL A 145 2.20 5.49 -5.27
N ARG A 146 1.05 5.46 -5.93
CA ARG A 146 -0.29 5.67 -5.38
C ARG A 146 -1.09 4.37 -5.52
N PRO A 147 -0.98 3.45 -4.56
CA PRO A 147 -1.79 2.23 -4.60
C PRO A 147 -3.28 2.54 -4.52
N MET A 148 -4.10 1.79 -5.26
CA MET A 148 -5.57 1.81 -5.11
C MET A 148 -5.98 1.09 -3.81
N ILE A 149 -7.28 0.83 -3.64
CA ILE A 149 -7.81 0.17 -2.44
C ILE A 149 -7.17 -1.19 -2.27
N PHE A 150 -6.66 -1.49 -1.08
CA PHE A 150 -6.08 -2.80 -0.81
C PHE A 150 -7.17 -3.88 -0.77
N MET A 151 -6.93 -5.01 -1.45
CA MET A 151 -7.82 -6.18 -1.40
C MET A 151 -8.05 -6.65 0.05
N GLU A 152 -7.01 -6.55 0.87
CA GLU A 152 -7.00 -6.84 2.31
C GLU A 152 -8.01 -6.02 3.12
N MET A 153 -8.49 -4.88 2.60
CA MET A 153 -9.51 -4.09 3.27
C MET A 153 -10.88 -4.73 3.15
N LEU A 154 -11.18 -5.40 2.03
CA LEU A 154 -12.51 -5.98 1.77
C LEU A 154 -12.84 -7.19 2.64
N VAL A 155 -11.86 -7.76 3.33
CA VAL A 155 -12.01 -8.87 4.29
C VAL A 155 -11.81 -8.43 5.74
N ARG A 156 -11.77 -7.12 6.02
CA ARG A 156 -11.73 -6.63 7.41
C ARG A 156 -13.10 -6.75 8.09
N PRO A 157 -13.13 -6.79 9.44
CA PRO A 157 -14.37 -6.61 10.18
C PRO A 157 -15.10 -5.33 9.75
N GLY A 158 -16.44 -5.37 9.71
CA GLY A 158 -17.29 -4.22 9.36
C GLY A 158 -17.98 -4.31 7.99
N PHE A 159 -17.56 -5.24 7.13
CA PHE A 159 -18.22 -5.51 5.85
C PHE A 159 -19.33 -6.58 5.92
N ARG A 160 -19.56 -7.14 7.11
CA ARG A 160 -20.62 -8.10 7.47
C ARG A 160 -20.57 -9.44 6.71
N LEU A 161 -19.38 -9.84 6.25
CA LEU A 161 -19.13 -11.11 5.56
C LEU A 161 -19.51 -12.31 6.44
N ASP A 162 -19.35 -12.18 7.75
CA ASP A 162 -19.76 -13.12 8.79
C ASP A 162 -21.28 -13.37 8.81
N GLU A 163 -22.08 -12.41 8.34
CA GLU A 163 -23.54 -12.52 8.22
C GLU A 163 -23.99 -12.95 6.81
N GLY A 164 -23.06 -13.40 5.96
CA GLY A 164 -23.36 -13.75 4.58
C GLY A 164 -23.71 -12.54 3.71
N ARG A 165 -23.22 -11.34 4.07
CA ARG A 165 -23.44 -10.11 3.30
C ARG A 165 -22.12 -9.39 3.04
N LEU A 166 -22.03 -8.69 1.92
CA LEU A 166 -20.96 -7.73 1.67
C LEU A 166 -21.58 -6.34 1.63
N PHE A 167 -21.41 -5.56 2.70
CA PHE A 167 -21.73 -4.14 2.66
C PHE A 167 -20.63 -3.38 1.91
N SER A 168 -20.99 -2.43 1.08
CA SER A 168 -20.02 -1.68 0.27
C SER A 168 -20.38 -0.20 0.16
N LEU A 169 -19.38 0.63 -0.13
CA LEU A 169 -19.55 2.07 -0.36
C LEU A 169 -20.05 2.38 -1.77
N ILE A 170 -19.83 1.48 -2.72
CA ILE A 170 -20.11 1.72 -4.15
C ILE A 170 -21.47 1.19 -4.55
N ARG A 171 -22.00 1.69 -5.67
CA ARG A 171 -23.19 1.11 -6.30
C ARG A 171 -22.86 -0.25 -6.94
N PRO A 172 -23.85 -1.17 -7.04
CA PRO A 172 -23.62 -2.52 -7.57
C PRO A 172 -22.93 -2.54 -8.95
N ASP A 173 -23.33 -1.66 -9.86
CA ASP A 173 -22.77 -1.59 -11.23
C ASP A 173 -21.49 -0.75 -11.32
N HIS A 174 -21.07 -0.09 -10.23
CA HIS A 174 -19.89 0.76 -10.22
C HIS A 174 -18.63 -0.08 -10.00
N SER A 175 -17.60 0.16 -10.80
CA SER A 175 -16.32 -0.53 -10.67
C SER A 175 -15.35 0.21 -9.76
N ILE A 176 -14.68 -0.52 -8.88
CA ILE A 176 -13.53 -0.05 -8.10
C ILE A 176 -12.26 -0.76 -8.53
N GLN A 177 -11.13 -0.16 -8.17
CA GLN A 177 -9.82 -0.70 -8.46
C GLN A 177 -9.15 -1.13 -7.19
N LEU A 178 -8.58 -2.32 -7.26
CA LEU A 178 -8.03 -3.01 -6.11
C LEU A 178 -6.55 -3.26 -6.35
N THR A 179 -5.77 -3.19 -5.28
CA THR A 179 -4.35 -3.55 -5.27
C THR A 179 -4.16 -4.66 -4.25
N ALA A 180 -3.61 -5.81 -4.64
CA ALA A 180 -3.10 -6.76 -3.67
C ALA A 180 -1.86 -6.16 -3.00
N VAL A 181 -1.77 -6.15 -1.67
CA VAL A 181 -0.56 -5.62 -1.00
C VAL A 181 0.70 -6.33 -1.52
N GLU A 182 0.61 -7.63 -1.81
CA GLU A 182 1.74 -8.39 -2.36
C GLU A 182 2.24 -7.85 -3.71
N ASP A 183 1.35 -7.33 -4.56
CA ASP A 183 1.74 -6.76 -5.85
C ASP A 183 2.44 -5.42 -5.69
N ILE A 184 2.18 -4.65 -4.62
CA ILE A 184 2.92 -3.40 -4.33
C ILE A 184 4.42 -3.69 -4.26
N GLY A 185 4.82 -4.75 -3.57
CA GLY A 185 6.22 -5.16 -3.52
C GLY A 185 6.78 -5.51 -4.89
N LYS A 186 6.03 -6.23 -5.71
CA LYS A 186 6.45 -6.60 -7.08
C LYS A 186 6.61 -5.36 -7.96
N PHE A 187 5.65 -4.43 -7.92
CA PHE A 187 5.76 -3.15 -8.62
C PHE A 187 7.00 -2.36 -8.17
N VAL A 188 7.21 -2.20 -6.87
CA VAL A 188 8.34 -1.45 -6.33
C VAL A 188 9.68 -2.10 -6.72
N ALA A 189 9.79 -3.43 -6.67
CA ALA A 189 10.99 -4.13 -7.12
C ALA A 189 11.26 -3.93 -8.62
N SER A 190 10.23 -3.97 -9.46
CA SER A 190 10.35 -3.65 -10.90
C SER A 190 10.74 -2.19 -11.13
N ILE A 191 10.21 -1.25 -10.33
CA ILE A 191 10.53 0.17 -10.43
C ILE A 191 12.00 0.43 -10.10
N PHE A 192 12.55 -0.18 -9.04
CA PHE A 192 13.98 -0.08 -8.73
C PHE A 192 14.86 -0.72 -9.80
N ALA A 193 14.37 -1.75 -10.49
CA ALA A 193 15.11 -2.40 -11.57
C ALA A 193 15.16 -1.57 -12.88
N ASP A 194 14.25 -0.59 -13.04
CA ASP A 194 14.14 0.26 -14.24
C ASP A 194 13.92 1.73 -13.87
N ALA A 195 14.88 2.28 -13.11
CA ALA A 195 14.85 3.68 -12.69
C ALA A 195 14.80 4.67 -13.87
N ALA A 196 15.28 4.29 -15.06
CA ALA A 196 15.22 5.13 -16.25
C ALA A 196 13.78 5.32 -16.75
N ARG A 197 12.95 4.27 -16.72
CA ARG A 197 11.53 4.35 -17.09
C ARG A 197 10.67 5.04 -16.04
N PHE A 198 10.99 4.85 -14.76
CA PHE A 198 10.09 5.24 -13.67
C PHE A 198 10.55 6.44 -12.83
N GLY A 199 11.79 6.89 -13.00
CA GLY A 199 12.30 8.10 -12.37
C GLY A 199 11.51 9.34 -12.78
N GLY A 200 11.06 10.14 -11.81
CA GLY A 200 10.25 11.34 -12.01
C GLY A 200 8.75 11.08 -12.21
N VAL A 201 8.30 9.82 -12.20
CA VAL A 201 6.90 9.46 -12.50
C VAL A 201 6.08 9.33 -11.21
N THR A 202 4.81 9.73 -11.28
CA THR A 202 3.77 9.37 -10.31
C THR A 202 2.85 8.32 -10.93
N LEU A 203 2.72 7.15 -10.29
CA LEU A 203 1.97 6.01 -10.81
C LEU A 203 0.84 5.64 -9.86
N LYS A 204 -0.39 5.58 -10.38
CA LYS A 204 -1.45 4.80 -9.72
C LYS A 204 -1.24 3.32 -10.08
N ILE A 205 -1.22 2.46 -9.07
CA ILE A 205 -1.05 1.02 -9.27
C ILE A 205 -2.30 0.27 -8.84
N ALA A 206 -2.73 -0.68 -9.66
CA ALA A 206 -3.87 -1.56 -9.41
C ALA A 206 -3.55 -2.97 -9.88
N SER A 207 -4.07 -3.96 -9.15
CA SER A 207 -4.00 -5.38 -9.48
C SER A 207 -5.24 -5.86 -10.24
N ASP A 208 -6.40 -5.30 -9.90
CA ASP A 208 -7.67 -5.69 -10.52
C ASP A 208 -8.69 -4.56 -10.53
N ARG A 209 -9.75 -4.74 -11.31
CA ARG A 209 -10.92 -3.86 -11.35
C ARG A 209 -12.19 -4.69 -11.30
N VAL A 210 -13.02 -4.45 -10.29
CA VAL A 210 -14.24 -5.22 -10.03
C VAL A 210 -15.41 -4.30 -9.69
N THR A 211 -16.59 -4.64 -10.16
CA THR A 211 -17.88 -4.02 -9.80
C THR A 211 -18.40 -4.55 -8.47
N GLY A 212 -19.38 -3.86 -7.89
CA GLY A 212 -20.10 -4.35 -6.72
C GLY A 212 -20.73 -5.73 -6.95
N HIS A 213 -21.35 -5.94 -8.11
CA HIS A 213 -21.89 -7.25 -8.49
C HIS A 213 -20.82 -8.33 -8.59
N GLU A 214 -19.69 -8.04 -9.25
CA GLU A 214 -18.57 -8.99 -9.34
C GLU A 214 -17.98 -9.31 -7.96
N LEU A 215 -17.87 -8.32 -7.07
CA LEU A 215 -17.44 -8.56 -5.69
C LEU A 215 -18.33 -9.61 -5.01
N GLY A 216 -19.66 -9.41 -5.04
CA GLY A 216 -20.61 -10.37 -4.44
C GLY A 216 -20.50 -11.77 -5.04
N ALA A 217 -20.34 -11.87 -6.37
CA ALA A 217 -20.17 -13.14 -7.07
C ALA A 217 -18.87 -13.85 -6.68
N ILE A 218 -17.73 -13.15 -6.71
CA ILE A 218 -16.40 -13.69 -6.36
C ILE A 218 -16.39 -14.16 -4.91
N PHE A 219 -16.92 -13.36 -3.97
CA PHE A 219 -17.01 -13.77 -2.57
C PHE A 219 -17.87 -15.02 -2.40
N SER A 220 -19.03 -15.08 -3.07
CA SER A 220 -19.92 -16.25 -3.00
C SER A 220 -19.26 -17.53 -3.51
N GLU A 221 -18.55 -17.42 -4.64
CA GLU A 221 -17.83 -18.53 -5.26
C GLU A 221 -16.72 -19.04 -4.34
N VAL A 222 -15.83 -18.17 -3.88
CA VAL A 222 -14.67 -18.57 -3.07
C VAL A 222 -15.08 -19.05 -1.67
N ALA A 223 -16.12 -18.45 -1.09
CA ALA A 223 -16.67 -18.87 0.20
C ALA A 223 -17.45 -20.20 0.12
N GLY A 224 -17.85 -20.64 -1.08
CA GLY A 224 -18.68 -21.83 -1.28
C GLY A 224 -20.11 -21.69 -0.72
N ARG A 225 -20.56 -20.46 -0.43
CA ARG A 225 -21.91 -20.14 0.06
C ARG A 225 -22.36 -18.77 -0.45
N PRO A 226 -23.66 -18.51 -0.61
CA PRO A 226 -24.13 -17.19 -1.05
C PRO A 226 -23.69 -16.06 -0.12
N ILE A 227 -23.10 -15.01 -0.69
CA ILE A 227 -22.78 -13.74 -0.03
C ILE A 227 -23.56 -12.63 -0.73
N ALA A 228 -24.57 -12.06 -0.07
CA ALA A 228 -25.41 -11.03 -0.66
C ALA A 228 -24.72 -9.66 -0.65
N TYR A 229 -24.52 -9.08 -1.84
CA TYR A 229 -24.03 -7.71 -1.95
C TYR A 229 -25.09 -6.69 -1.49
N ALA A 230 -24.67 -5.70 -0.72
CA ALA A 230 -25.49 -4.56 -0.34
C ALA A 230 -24.63 -3.28 -0.32
N ARG A 231 -25.18 -2.17 -0.81
CA ARG A 231 -24.56 -0.85 -0.57
C ARG A 231 -25.02 -0.31 0.78
N PHE A 232 -24.16 0.44 1.46
CA PHE A 232 -24.60 1.26 2.59
C PHE A 232 -25.72 2.21 2.14
N PRO A 233 -26.82 2.33 2.93
CA PRO A 233 -27.85 3.33 2.66
C PRO A 233 -27.26 4.74 2.62
N ASP A 234 -27.83 5.61 1.78
CA ASP A 234 -27.35 7.00 1.64
C ASP A 234 -27.39 7.77 2.96
N GLU A 235 -28.37 7.49 3.83
CA GLU A 235 -28.47 8.06 5.18
C GLU A 235 -27.27 7.70 6.07
N VAL A 236 -26.78 6.45 5.97
CA VAL A 236 -25.61 5.97 6.73
C VAL A 236 -24.35 6.64 6.22
N LEU A 237 -24.22 6.80 4.89
CA LEU A 237 -23.10 7.53 4.29
C LEU A 237 -23.13 9.00 4.71
N ALA A 238 -24.29 9.66 4.64
CA ALA A 238 -24.44 11.08 5.01
C ALA A 238 -24.18 11.34 6.50
N ALA A 239 -24.48 10.38 7.38
CA ALA A 239 -24.24 10.49 8.81
C ALA A 239 -22.76 10.36 9.21
N ASN A 240 -21.88 9.88 8.31
CA ASN A 240 -20.46 9.70 8.58
C ASN A 240 -19.61 10.38 7.51
N ALA A 241 -18.98 11.51 7.86
CA ALA A 241 -18.20 12.32 6.94
C ALA A 241 -17.08 11.55 6.22
N ASP A 242 -16.48 10.55 6.87
CA ASP A 242 -15.42 9.73 6.30
C ASP A 242 -15.96 8.75 5.26
N LEU A 243 -17.08 8.10 5.57
CA LEU A 243 -17.75 7.19 4.62
C LEU A 243 -18.31 7.96 3.42
N ALA A 244 -18.90 9.14 3.63
CA ALA A 244 -19.35 10.02 2.56
C ALA A 244 -18.19 10.45 1.65
N HIS A 245 -17.07 10.88 2.24
CA HIS A 245 -15.89 11.29 1.48
C HIS A 245 -15.32 10.13 0.66
N MET A 246 -15.20 8.94 1.27
CA MET A 246 -14.70 7.75 0.59
C MET A 246 -15.62 7.29 -0.54
N ALA A 247 -16.94 7.25 -0.30
CA ALA A 247 -17.92 6.89 -1.32
C ALA A 247 -17.87 7.86 -2.51
N LYS A 248 -17.82 9.18 -2.25
CA LYS A 248 -17.66 10.19 -3.30
C LYS A 248 -16.34 10.03 -4.07
N SER A 249 -15.24 9.74 -3.37
CA SER A 249 -13.93 9.53 -4.00
C SER A 249 -13.91 8.31 -4.92
N LEU A 250 -14.64 7.26 -4.54
CA LEU A 250 -14.79 6.04 -5.33
C LEU A 250 -15.70 6.21 -6.55
N GLU A 251 -16.74 7.04 -6.44
CA GLU A 251 -17.70 7.29 -7.52
C GLU A 251 -17.14 8.26 -8.56
N ASP A 252 -16.70 9.46 -8.13
CA ASP A 252 -16.36 10.57 -9.02
C ASP A 252 -15.04 11.27 -8.66
N GLY A 253 -14.23 10.67 -7.78
CA GLY A 253 -12.98 11.28 -7.30
C GLY A 253 -11.71 10.53 -7.69
N PRO A 254 -10.59 10.78 -6.98
CA PRO A 254 -9.30 10.17 -7.29
C PRO A 254 -9.29 8.64 -7.34
N LEU A 255 -10.17 7.97 -6.58
CA LEU A 255 -10.26 6.50 -6.57
C LEU A 255 -11.05 5.94 -7.77
N ALA A 256 -11.83 6.77 -8.47
CA ALA A 256 -12.56 6.39 -9.68
C ALA A 256 -11.68 6.36 -10.94
N GLU A 257 -10.51 7.00 -10.91
CA GLU A 257 -9.63 7.15 -12.09
C GLU A 257 -9.07 5.81 -12.55
N ARG A 258 -9.46 5.37 -13.76
CA ARG A 258 -9.07 4.07 -14.32
C ARG A 258 -7.55 3.95 -14.55
N VAL A 259 -6.97 2.92 -13.94
CA VAL A 259 -5.62 2.41 -14.17
C VAL A 259 -5.68 1.38 -15.31
N ASP A 260 -4.71 1.48 -16.22
CA ASP A 260 -4.54 0.51 -17.30
C ASP A 260 -3.91 -0.78 -16.77
N LEU A 261 -4.73 -1.83 -16.59
CA LEU A 261 -4.27 -3.12 -16.09
C LEU A 261 -3.34 -3.86 -17.07
N ASN A 262 -3.32 -3.52 -18.36
CA ASN A 262 -2.35 -4.09 -19.29
C ASN A 262 -0.96 -3.50 -19.04
N ALA A 263 -0.88 -2.17 -18.87
CA ALA A 263 0.35 -1.51 -18.45
C ALA A 263 0.83 -2.02 -17.07
N MET A 264 -0.10 -2.29 -16.14
CA MET A 264 0.25 -2.90 -14.85
C MET A 264 0.86 -4.30 -15.01
N ARG A 265 0.34 -5.13 -15.92
CA ARG A 265 0.90 -6.45 -16.22
C ARG A 265 2.28 -6.40 -16.87
N GLU A 266 2.58 -5.34 -17.64
CA GLU A 266 3.93 -5.14 -18.16
C GLU A 266 4.95 -4.89 -17.04
N ILE A 267 4.55 -4.18 -15.98
CA ILE A 267 5.43 -3.88 -14.83
C ILE A 267 5.50 -5.09 -13.88
N ASN A 268 4.37 -5.77 -13.67
CA ASN A 268 4.24 -6.95 -12.81
C ASN A 268 3.49 -8.07 -13.57
N PRO A 269 4.21 -8.98 -14.25
CA PRO A 269 3.58 -10.09 -14.98
C PRO A 269 2.80 -11.07 -14.09
N GLU A 270 3.07 -11.10 -12.78
CA GLU A 270 2.41 -11.94 -11.78
C GLU A 270 1.23 -11.21 -11.10
N LEU A 271 0.57 -10.26 -11.80
CA LEU A 271 -0.51 -9.43 -11.27
C LEU A 271 -1.71 -10.27 -10.81
N LEU A 272 -2.15 -10.08 -9.57
CA LEU A 272 -3.25 -10.86 -8.99
C LEU A 272 -4.62 -10.28 -9.34
N SER A 273 -5.53 -11.13 -9.80
CA SER A 273 -6.96 -10.79 -9.73
C SER A 273 -7.46 -10.90 -8.30
N PHE A 274 -8.57 -10.24 -7.98
CA PHE A 274 -9.20 -10.32 -6.67
C PHE A 274 -9.65 -11.75 -6.34
N HIS A 275 -10.17 -12.46 -7.34
CA HIS A 275 -10.50 -13.88 -7.24
C HIS A 275 -9.26 -14.73 -6.90
N ALA A 276 -8.17 -14.59 -7.67
CA ALA A 276 -6.95 -15.36 -7.44
C ALA A 276 -6.33 -15.05 -6.06
N TRP A 277 -6.41 -13.79 -5.62
CA TRP A 277 -5.99 -13.40 -4.29
C TRP A 277 -6.84 -14.07 -3.20
N LEU A 278 -8.16 -14.01 -3.28
CA LEU A 278 -9.06 -14.68 -2.31
C LEU A 278 -8.89 -16.20 -2.29
N ALA A 279 -8.67 -16.83 -3.45
CA ALA A 279 -8.42 -18.26 -3.56
C ALA A 279 -7.01 -18.68 -3.08
N GLY A 280 -6.07 -17.72 -3.03
CA GLY A 280 -4.67 -17.94 -2.68
C GLY A 280 -4.29 -17.24 -1.37
N THR A 281 -3.45 -16.20 -1.46
CA THR A 281 -2.83 -15.56 -0.30
C THR A 281 -3.81 -14.82 0.62
N GLY A 282 -4.97 -14.42 0.10
CA GLY A 282 -6.08 -13.84 0.85
C GLY A 282 -6.99 -14.87 1.53
N ARG A 283 -6.84 -16.17 1.24
CA ARG A 283 -7.78 -17.21 1.70
C ARG A 283 -7.95 -17.24 3.21
N LYS A 284 -6.83 -17.23 3.95
CA LYS A 284 -6.86 -17.24 5.42
C LYS A 284 -7.62 -16.03 5.99
N ALA A 285 -7.42 -14.85 5.41
CA ALA A 285 -8.09 -13.64 5.87
C ALA A 285 -9.58 -13.65 5.53
N LEU A 286 -9.96 -14.23 4.39
CA LEU A 286 -11.36 -14.50 4.05
C LEU A 286 -12.00 -15.45 5.06
N ASP A 287 -11.37 -16.60 5.35
CA ASP A 287 -11.90 -17.60 6.28
C ASP A 287 -12.11 -16.97 7.68
N GLU A 288 -11.12 -16.20 8.17
CA GLU A 288 -11.24 -15.45 9.42
C GLU A 288 -12.42 -14.45 9.41
N ALA A 289 -12.63 -13.75 8.30
CA ALA A 289 -13.74 -12.81 8.15
C ALA A 289 -15.12 -13.48 8.10
N LEU A 290 -15.20 -14.69 7.54
CA LEU A 290 -16.43 -15.49 7.47
C LEU A 290 -16.78 -16.13 8.82
N ASP A 291 -15.77 -16.46 9.64
CA ASP A 291 -15.91 -17.19 10.90
C ASP A 291 -16.15 -16.31 12.14
N MET A 292 -16.04 -14.98 12.03
CA MET A 292 -16.23 -14.06 13.16
C MET A 292 -17.59 -14.20 13.87
N ALA A 293 -18.63 -14.64 13.17
CA ALA A 293 -19.94 -14.94 13.75
C ALA A 293 -19.88 -16.07 14.79
N ALA A 294 -18.97 -17.03 14.66
CA ALA A 294 -18.89 -18.20 15.56
C ALA A 294 -18.27 -17.87 16.93
N ARG A 295 -17.50 -16.78 17.05
CA ARG A 295 -16.77 -16.42 18.28
C ARG A 295 -17.48 -15.35 19.14
N GLY A 296 -18.54 -14.73 18.64
CA GLY A 296 -19.38 -13.79 19.38
C GLY A 296 -20.57 -14.44 20.11
N ALA A 297 -20.71 -15.76 20.01
CA ALA A 297 -21.80 -16.55 20.62
C ALA A 297 -21.31 -17.47 21.76
N SER A 298 -20.13 -17.21 22.32
CA SER A 298 -19.53 -17.92 23.46
C SER A 298 -19.43 -17.02 24.69
#